data_AF-A0A1A8RDI5-F1
#
_entry.id   AF-A0A1A8RDI5-F1
#
_cell.length_a   1.000
_cell.length_b   1.000
_cell.length_c   1.000
_cell.angle_alpha   90.00
_cell.angle_beta   90.00
_cell.angle_gamma   90.00
#
_symmetry.space_group_name_H-M   'P 1'
#
loop_
_entity.id
_entity.type
_entity.pdbx_description
1 polymer ?
#
loop_
_entity_poly.entity_id
_entity_poly.type
_entity_poly.pdbx_seq_one_letter_code
_entity_poly.pdbx_strand_id
1 'polypeptide(L)'
;CPEPILHRSLDNFDLLSLSSLENLLSALKPSGSPVDPVPPHLLKETYSVTGPLMLSIINNSLSTGVVPRAFKHAVVQPVLKKPGLDTSVMSNFRPISK
;
A
#
# COMPACT_ATOMS: atom_id res chain seq x y z
N CYS A 1 9.19 -1.54 38.92
CA CYS A 1 8.47 -0.48 38.19
C CYS A 1 8.52 -0.81 36.71
N PRO A 2 7.40 -0.91 35.97
CA PRO A 2 7.46 -1.11 34.52
C PRO A 2 7.95 0.18 33.85
N GLU A 3 8.83 0.05 32.86
CA GLU A 3 9.34 1.19 32.10
C GLU A 3 8.21 1.90 31.34
N PRO A 4 8.27 3.24 31.22
CA PRO A 4 7.28 4.00 30.46
C PRO A 4 7.32 3.60 28.99
N ILE A 5 6.17 3.15 28.48
CA ILE A 5 5.98 2.87 27.05
C ILE A 5 6.19 4.18 26.30
N LEU A 6 7.25 4.25 25.48
CA LEU A 6 7.53 5.41 24.65
C LEU A 6 6.49 5.46 23.52
N HIS A 7 5.41 6.20 23.76
CA HIS A 7 4.37 6.45 22.77
C HIS A 7 4.95 7.35 21.68
N ARG A 8 5.46 6.73 20.61
CA ARG A 8 5.99 7.45 19.46
C ARG A 8 4.81 7.99 18.65
N SER A 9 4.57 9.29 18.74
CA SER A 9 3.49 9.94 18.00
C SER A 9 3.91 10.19 16.54
N LEU A 10 3.01 9.92 15.60
CA LEU A 10 3.19 10.20 14.17
C LEU A 10 2.57 11.55 13.84
N ASP A 11 3.15 12.62 14.38
CA ASP A 11 2.57 13.96 14.29
C ASP A 11 2.87 14.65 12.96
N ASN A 12 3.97 14.27 12.30
CA ASN A 12 4.43 14.89 11.06
C ASN A 12 5.06 13.85 10.13
N PHE A 13 4.87 14.05 8.83
CA PHE A 13 5.50 13.28 7.78
C PHE A 13 6.28 14.23 6.87
N ASP A 14 7.47 13.80 6.47
CA ASP A 14 8.22 14.51 5.43
C ASP A 14 7.51 14.31 4.09
N LEU A 15 7.25 15.43 3.41
CA LEU A 15 6.67 15.39 2.07
C LEU A 15 7.71 14.90 1.07
N LEU A 16 7.24 14.14 0.09
CA LEU A 16 8.08 13.59 -0.97
C LEU A 16 8.38 14.65 -2.03
N SER A 17 9.53 14.48 -2.69
CA SER A 17 9.84 15.12 -3.97
C SER A 17 9.58 14.16 -5.14
N LEU A 18 9.53 14.67 -6.37
CA LEU A 18 9.37 13.83 -7.57
C LEU A 18 10.52 12.81 -7.74
N SER A 19 11.76 13.22 -7.46
CA SER A 19 12.92 12.34 -7.58
C SER A 19 12.91 11.25 -6.51
N SER A 20 12.51 11.60 -5.28
CA SER A 20 12.33 10.62 -4.20
C SER A 20 11.24 9.59 -4.56
N LEU A 21 10.13 10.05 -5.13
CA LEU A 21 9.04 9.17 -5.57
C LEU A 21 9.46 8.26 -6.73
N GLU A 22 10.21 8.77 -7.69
CA GLU A 22 10.72 7.99 -8.82
C GLU A 22 11.68 6.88 -8.36
N ASN A 23 12.59 7.22 -7.44
CA ASN A 23 13.52 6.25 -6.83
C ASN A 23 12.77 5.18 -6.03
N LEU A 24 11.70 5.56 -5.32
CA LEU A 24 10.83 4.60 -4.63
C LEU A 24 10.17 3.66 -5.64
N LEU A 25 9.57 4.22 -6.70
CA LEU A 25 8.82 3.46 -7.69
C LEU A 25 9.71 2.46 -8.45
N SER A 26 10.97 2.82 -8.74
CA SER A 26 11.93 1.93 -9.38
C SER A 26 12.31 0.74 -8.49
N ALA A 27 12.46 0.96 -7.17
CA ALA A 27 12.80 -0.08 -6.20
C ALA A 27 11.62 -1.01 -5.83
N LEU A 28 10.38 -0.54 -5.99
CA LEU A 28 9.19 -1.33 -5.63
C LEU A 28 8.98 -2.53 -6.57
N LYS A 29 8.63 -3.68 -5.99
CA LYS A 29 8.13 -4.81 -6.78
C LYS A 29 6.75 -4.45 -7.33
N PRO A 30 6.48 -4.64 -8.64
CA PRO A 30 5.15 -4.45 -9.20
C PRO A 30 4.13 -5.33 -8.46
N SER A 31 3.10 -4.70 -7.90
CA SER A 31 2.00 -5.34 -7.19
C SER A 31 0.75 -4.50 -7.43
N GLY A 32 -0.39 -5.14 -7.61
CA GLY A 32 -1.67 -4.48 -7.87
C GLY A 32 -2.82 -5.43 -7.63
N SER A 33 -4.01 -4.86 -7.52
CA SER A 33 -5.24 -5.56 -7.24
C SER A 33 -5.99 -5.95 -8.51
N PRO A 34 -6.81 -7.03 -8.51
CA PRO A 34 -7.67 -7.35 -9.65
C PRO A 34 -8.69 -6.28 -10.02
N VAL A 35 -8.95 -5.34 -9.11
CA VAL A 35 -9.88 -4.21 -9.30
C VAL A 35 -9.16 -2.90 -9.65
N ASP A 36 -7.84 -2.92 -9.77
CA ASP A 36 -7.10 -1.72 -10.15
C ASP A 36 -7.40 -1.36 -11.61
N PRO A 37 -7.68 -0.09 -11.92
CA PRO A 37 -7.99 0.33 -13.28
C PRO A 37 -6.77 0.32 -14.20
N VAL A 38 -5.56 0.31 -13.64
CA VAL A 38 -4.30 0.39 -14.38
C VAL A 38 -3.32 -0.65 -13.83
N PRO A 39 -2.75 -1.52 -14.69
CA PRO A 39 -1.73 -2.46 -14.27
C PRO A 39 -0.48 -1.77 -13.67
N PRO A 40 0.16 -2.35 -12.65
CA PRO A 40 1.33 -1.75 -11.99
C PRO A 40 2.52 -1.47 -12.91
N HIS A 41 2.76 -2.31 -13.93
CA HIS A 41 3.84 -2.07 -14.90
C HIS A 41 3.56 -0.81 -15.73
N LEU A 42 2.32 -0.63 -16.17
CA LEU A 42 1.91 0.49 -16.98
C LEU A 42 2.02 1.80 -16.20
N LEU A 43 1.67 1.78 -14.90
CA LEU A 43 1.88 2.94 -14.02
C LEU A 43 3.37 3.38 -13.95
N LYS A 44 4.31 2.43 -14.03
CA LYS A 44 5.75 2.77 -14.09
C LYS A 44 6.13 3.36 -15.43
N GLU A 45 5.65 2.77 -16.52
CA GLU A 45 5.94 3.24 -17.89
C GLU A 45 5.38 4.65 -18.14
N THR A 46 4.22 4.98 -17.55
CA THR A 46 3.59 6.29 -17.68
C THR A 46 4.02 7.31 -16.62
N TYR A 47 4.99 6.98 -15.75
CA TYR A 47 5.35 7.81 -14.60
C TYR A 47 5.78 9.23 -14.99
N SER A 48 6.43 9.40 -16.15
CA SER A 48 6.84 10.72 -16.65
C SER A 48 5.66 11.70 -16.77
N VAL A 49 4.45 11.19 -17.00
CA VAL A 49 3.21 11.97 -17.09
C VAL A 49 2.43 11.93 -15.78
N THR A 50 2.34 10.77 -15.12
CA THR A 50 1.49 10.58 -13.94
C THR A 50 2.16 10.96 -12.62
N GLY A 51 3.48 11.12 -12.59
CA GLY A 51 4.28 11.38 -11.40
C GLY A 51 3.81 12.59 -10.57
N PRO A 52 3.57 13.78 -11.17
CA PRO A 52 3.06 14.94 -10.45
C PRO A 52 1.71 14.70 -9.76
N LEU A 53 0.81 13.97 -10.41
CA LEU A 53 -0.49 13.61 -9.84
C LEU A 53 -0.34 12.62 -8.67
N MET A 54 0.48 11.58 -8.85
CA MET A 54 0.78 10.63 -7.78
C MET A 54 1.39 11.33 -6.57
N LEU A 55 2.35 12.22 -6.79
CA LEU A 55 3.01 12.99 -5.75
C LEU A 55 2.01 13.86 -4.98
N SER A 56 1.13 14.55 -5.69
CA SER A 56 0.10 15.39 -5.07
C SER A 56 -0.83 14.57 -4.17
N ILE A 57 -1.29 13.40 -4.64
CA ILE A 57 -2.14 12.49 -3.85
C ILE A 57 -1.42 12.03 -2.58
N ILE A 58 -0.17 11.59 -2.71
CA ILE A 58 0.62 11.07 -1.59
C ILE A 58 0.90 12.17 -0.57
N ASN A 59 1.44 13.31 -1.01
CA ASN A 59 1.78 14.41 -0.11
C ASN A 59 0.55 15.00 0.57
N ASN A 60 -0.58 15.11 -0.14
CA ASN A 60 -1.83 15.54 0.49
C ASN A 60 -2.33 14.52 1.53
N SER A 61 -2.16 13.22 1.27
CA SER A 61 -2.52 12.18 2.24
C SER A 61 -1.63 12.25 3.49
N LEU A 62 -0.33 12.49 3.32
CA LEU A 62 0.64 12.64 4.41
C LEU A 62 0.40 13.91 5.23
N SER A 63 0.11 15.04 4.59
CA SER A 63 -0.10 16.31 5.29
C SER A 63 -1.44 16.40 6.03
N THR A 64 -2.49 15.78 5.49
CA THR A 64 -3.84 15.83 6.08
C THR A 64 -4.16 14.62 6.96
N GLY A 65 -3.39 13.54 6.85
CA GLY A 65 -3.71 12.24 7.46
C GLY A 65 -4.89 11.54 6.77
N VAL A 66 -5.34 11.99 5.59
CA VAL A 66 -6.52 11.45 4.91
C VAL A 66 -6.16 10.82 3.57
N VAL A 67 -6.29 9.50 3.49
CA VAL A 67 -6.21 8.76 2.22
C VAL A 67 -7.56 8.82 1.47
N PRO A 68 -7.60 9.05 0.14
CA PRO A 68 -8.82 9.00 -0.65
C PRO A 68 -9.58 7.68 -0.52
N ARG A 69 -10.92 7.75 -0.51
CA ARG A 69 -11.78 6.55 -0.34
C ARG A 69 -11.52 5.47 -1.39
N ALA A 70 -11.22 5.89 -2.63
CA ALA A 70 -10.91 4.96 -3.73
C ALA A 70 -9.70 4.06 -3.43
N PHE A 71 -8.74 4.52 -2.61
CA PHE A 71 -7.53 3.76 -2.25
C PHE A 71 -7.64 3.02 -0.92
N LYS A 72 -8.82 3.01 -0.29
CA LYS A 72 -9.10 2.28 0.97
C LYS A 72 -9.76 0.92 0.75
N HIS A 73 -9.93 0.51 -0.50
CA HIS A 73 -10.56 -0.75 -0.85
C HIS A 73 -9.53 -1.81 -1.22
N ALA A 74 -9.78 -3.04 -0.81
CA ALA A 74 -8.91 -4.18 -1.08
C ALA A 74 -9.77 -5.42 -1.35
N VAL A 75 -9.37 -6.23 -2.33
CA VAL A 75 -9.99 -7.53 -2.58
C VAL A 75 -9.42 -8.53 -1.58
N VAL A 76 -10.26 -9.02 -0.67
CA VAL A 76 -9.84 -10.01 0.33
C VAL A 76 -9.97 -11.41 -0.26
N GLN A 77 -8.83 -12.11 -0.38
CA GLN A 77 -8.80 -13.52 -0.79
C GLN A 77 -8.37 -14.40 0.39
N PRO A 78 -9.14 -15.43 0.78
CA PRO A 78 -8.67 -16.45 1.72
C PRO A 78 -7.59 -17.33 1.08
N VAL A 79 -6.46 -17.51 1.77
CA VAL A 79 -5.41 -18.47 1.38
C VAL A 79 -5.05 -19.38 2.54
N LEU A 80 -4.63 -20.62 2.26
CA LEU A 80 -4.21 -21.56 3.31
C LEU A 80 -3.03 -20.99 4.11
N LYS A 81 -3.10 -21.11 5.44
CA LYS A 81 -2.03 -20.72 6.38
C LYS A 81 -0.74 -21.50 6.11
N LYS A 82 -0.85 -22.78 5.77
CA LYS A 82 0.25 -23.67 5.40
C LYS A 82 -0.13 -24.55 4.21
N PRO A 83 0.81 -24.94 3.35
CA PRO A 83 0.55 -25.93 2.30
C PRO A 83 0.03 -27.25 2.87
N GLY A 84 -0.91 -27.90 2.18
CA GLY A 84 -1.42 -29.23 2.54
C GLY A 84 -2.45 -29.30 3.68
N LEU A 85 -2.88 -28.15 4.22
CA LEU A 85 -3.99 -28.14 5.18
C LEU A 85 -5.33 -28.46 4.50
N ASP A 86 -6.24 -29.05 5.27
CA ASP A 86 -7.61 -29.35 4.84
C ASP A 86 -8.36 -28.07 4.46
N THR A 87 -8.86 -28.02 3.23
CA THR A 87 -9.59 -26.90 2.63
C THR A 87 -11.05 -26.83 3.08
N SER A 88 -11.59 -27.89 3.70
CA SER A 88 -12.93 -27.89 4.28
C SER A 88 -12.99 -27.14 5.62
N VAL A 89 -11.85 -26.97 6.29
CA VAL A 89 -11.75 -26.32 7.61
C VAL A 89 -11.41 -24.83 7.45
N MET A 90 -12.39 -23.96 7.67
CA MET A 90 -12.23 -22.50 7.45
C MET A 90 -11.14 -21.84 8.31
N SER A 91 -10.87 -22.37 9.52
CA SER A 91 -9.82 -21.84 10.40
C SER A 91 -8.40 -22.05 9.85
N ASN A 92 -8.23 -22.91 8.84
CA ASN A 92 -6.95 -23.10 8.15
C ASN A 92 -6.61 -21.98 7.17
N PHE A 93 -7.54 -21.09 6.86
CA PHE A 93 -7.31 -19.96 5.96
C PHE A 93 -6.89 -18.71 6.72
N ARG A 94 -6.17 -17.81 6.04
CA ARG A 94 -5.96 -16.43 6.46
C ARG A 94 -6.45 -15.48 5.37
N PRO A 95 -7.03 -14.32 5.72
CA PRO A 95 -7.33 -13.29 4.74
C PRO A 95 -6.02 -12.66 4.25
N ILE A 96 -5.91 -12.45 2.93
CA ILE A 96 -4.88 -11.59 2.33
C ILE A 96 -5.55 -10.54 1.45
N SER A 97 -4.92 -9.36 1.34
CA SER A 97 -5.22 -8.44 0.25
C SER A 97 -4.58 -8.97 -1.02
N LYS A 98 -5.35 -9.05 -2.10
CA LYS A 98 -4.86 -9.41 -3.42
C LYS A 98 -4.58 -8.18 -4.28
#